data_AF-A0A098CL26-F1
#
_entry.id   AF-A0A098CL26-F1
#
_cell.length_a   1.000
_cell.length_b   1.000
_cell.length_c   1.000
_cell.angle_alpha   90.00
_cell.angle_beta   90.00
_cell.angle_gamma   90.00
#
_symmetry.space_group_name_H-M   'P 1'
#
loop_
_entity.id
_entity.type
_entity.pdbx_description
1 polymer ?
#
loop_
_entity_poly.entity_id
_entity_poly.type
_entity_poly.pdbx_seq_one_letter_code
_entity_poly.pdbx_strand_id
1 'polypeptide(L)'
;SYMHGMGHCQAIEGLMGLEVPERANFLRVIGAEFSRIHSHILWLGLCADAFGFESLFMHTWRLREKVLDIMEEMTGGRVIFSAVKIGGVKRDADAALINKVLDVLKDLEPEFVEISKVFLENRTVHSRLAGVGVLSSDDALKLGAVGPMLRASGTQYDLRMTGYAAYSKLDFKPIVEKEGDSMAR
;
A
#
# COMPACT_ATOMS: atom_id res chain seq x y z
N SER A 1 10.16 -1.18 6.63
CA SER A 1 8.69 -1.05 6.64
C SER A 1 8.26 0.21 7.37
N TYR A 2 7.50 1.09 6.72
CA TYR A 2 7.05 2.37 7.28
C TYR A 2 5.87 2.17 8.25
N MET A 3 4.85 1.43 7.83
CA MET A 3 3.61 1.23 8.59
C MET A 3 3.80 0.46 9.90
N HIS A 4 4.75 -0.49 9.97
CA HIS A 4 5.06 -1.16 11.24
C HIS A 4 5.61 -0.18 12.28
N GLY A 5 6.49 0.74 11.86
CA GLY A 5 7.00 1.80 12.72
C GLY A 5 5.90 2.77 13.15
N MET A 6 4.97 3.08 12.23
CA MET A 6 3.80 3.90 12.54
C MET A 6 2.89 3.25 13.59
N GLY A 7 2.52 1.99 13.40
CA GLY A 7 1.67 1.26 14.35
C GLY A 7 2.31 1.17 15.74
N HIS A 8 3.62 0.93 15.82
CA HIS A 8 4.36 0.95 17.07
C HIS A 8 4.32 2.31 17.77
N CYS A 9 4.60 3.40 17.04
CA CYS A 9 4.59 4.75 17.61
C CYS A 9 3.19 5.14 18.09
N GLN A 10 2.14 4.85 17.29
CA GLN A 10 0.77 5.17 17.65
C GLN A 10 0.28 4.39 18.87
N ALA A 11 0.70 3.14 19.04
CA ALA A 11 0.38 2.37 20.24
C ALA A 11 0.98 3.03 21.49
N ILE A 12 2.25 3.46 21.43
CA ILE A 12 2.90 4.14 22.56
C ILE A 12 2.29 5.52 22.82
N GLU A 13 2.03 6.29 21.76
CA GLU A 13 1.39 7.61 21.85
C GLU A 13 0.01 7.51 22.50
N GLY A 14 -0.78 6.49 22.13
CA GLY A 14 -2.07 6.20 22.75
C GLY A 14 -1.96 5.82 24.23
N LEU A 15 -0.97 5.01 24.59
CA LEU A 15 -0.70 4.66 26.00
C LEU A 15 -0.28 5.87 26.85
N MET A 16 0.46 6.81 26.25
CA MET A 16 0.96 8.01 26.92
C MET A 16 -0.03 9.18 26.87
N GLY A 17 -1.13 9.08 26.10
CA GLY A 17 -2.05 10.19 25.86
C GLY A 17 -1.41 11.38 25.12
N LEU A 18 -0.43 11.11 24.23
CA LEU A 18 0.28 12.14 23.50
C LEU A 18 -0.48 12.55 22.22
N GLU A 19 -0.68 13.85 22.05
CA GLU A 19 -1.20 14.41 20.80
C GLU A 19 -0.07 14.72 19.82
N VAL A 20 -0.16 14.15 18.62
CA VAL A 20 0.80 14.36 17.54
C VAL A 20 0.37 15.55 16.68
N PRO A 21 1.29 16.46 16.29
CA PRO A 21 0.97 17.58 15.43
C PRO A 21 0.28 17.16 14.12
N GLU A 22 -0.69 17.94 13.67
CA GLU A 22 -1.48 17.64 12.46
C GLU A 22 -0.60 17.42 11.22
N ARG A 23 0.40 18.29 11.01
CA ARG A 23 1.36 18.17 9.91
C ARG A 23 2.08 16.82 9.93
N ALA A 24 2.49 16.35 11.11
CA ALA A 24 3.14 15.05 11.25
C ALA A 24 2.18 13.88 10.93
N ASN A 25 0.89 14.00 11.28
CA ASN A 25 -0.12 13.00 10.90
C ASN A 25 -0.31 12.92 9.38
N PHE A 26 -0.30 14.05 8.66
CA PHE A 26 -0.34 14.04 7.19
C PHE A 26 0.91 13.39 6.60
N LEU A 27 2.11 13.75 7.07
CA LEU A 27 3.35 13.16 6.59
C LEU A 27 3.41 11.65 6.85
N ARG A 28 2.87 11.19 7.98
CA ARG A 28 2.71 9.75 8.28
C ARG A 28 1.83 9.05 7.26
N VAL A 29 0.68 9.64 6.92
CA VAL A 29 -0.24 9.05 5.94
C VAL A 29 0.38 9.02 4.55
N ILE A 30 1.05 10.10 4.12
CA ILE A 30 1.76 10.14 2.83
C ILE A 30 2.81 9.03 2.76
N GLY A 31 3.67 8.92 3.78
CA GLY A 31 4.69 7.87 3.83
C GLY A 31 4.11 6.45 3.93
N ALA A 32 2.98 6.28 4.62
CA ALA A 32 2.27 5.01 4.72
C ALA A 32 1.68 4.58 3.37
N GLU A 33 1.09 5.50 2.62
CA GLU A 33 0.53 5.21 1.29
C GLU A 33 1.63 4.95 0.24
N PHE A 34 2.76 5.65 0.29
CA PHE A 34 3.93 5.25 -0.51
C PHE A 34 4.44 3.85 -0.16
N SER A 35 4.50 3.53 1.13
CA SER A 35 4.84 2.17 1.58
C SER A 35 3.83 1.12 1.11
N ARG A 36 2.55 1.49 0.94
CA ARG A 36 1.49 0.63 0.40
C ARG A 36 1.67 0.41 -1.10
N ILE A 37 1.86 1.49 -1.87
CA ILE A 37 2.12 1.43 -3.32
C ILE A 37 3.34 0.54 -3.58
N HIS A 38 4.44 0.79 -2.88
CA HIS A 38 5.66 -0.02 -2.93
C HIS A 38 5.39 -1.51 -2.68
N SER A 39 4.61 -1.82 -1.64
CA SER A 39 4.31 -3.20 -1.25
C SER A 39 3.43 -3.92 -2.29
N HIS A 40 2.46 -3.22 -2.89
CA HIS A 40 1.59 -3.82 -3.90
C HIS A 40 2.32 -4.02 -5.24
N ILE A 41 3.16 -3.06 -5.67
CA ILE A 41 3.99 -3.23 -6.88
C ILE A 41 4.97 -4.40 -6.69
N LEU A 42 5.57 -4.52 -5.50
CA LEU A 42 6.43 -5.67 -5.17
C LEU A 42 5.66 -6.99 -5.34
N TRP A 43 4.45 -7.07 -4.77
CA TRP A 43 3.63 -8.28 -4.89
C TRP A 43 3.25 -8.58 -6.35
N LEU A 44 2.87 -7.57 -7.13
CA LEU A 44 2.52 -7.72 -8.54
C LEU A 44 3.68 -8.26 -9.38
N GLY A 45 4.89 -7.75 -9.20
CA GLY A 45 6.00 -8.30 -9.96
C GLY A 45 6.39 -9.71 -9.48
N LEU A 46 6.34 -10.03 -8.18
CA LEU A 46 6.51 -11.43 -7.73
C LEU A 46 5.45 -12.36 -8.34
N CYS A 47 4.22 -11.87 -8.50
CA CYS A 47 3.15 -12.58 -9.18
C CYS A 47 3.48 -12.81 -10.67
N ALA A 48 4.00 -11.79 -11.36
CA ALA A 48 4.46 -11.92 -12.74
C ALA A 48 5.61 -12.93 -12.88
N ASP A 49 6.60 -12.90 -11.98
CA ASP A 49 7.71 -13.86 -11.96
C ASP A 49 7.22 -15.29 -11.75
N ALA A 50 6.27 -15.51 -10.83
CA ALA A 50 5.66 -16.81 -10.60
C ALA A 50 4.90 -17.37 -11.83
N PHE A 51 4.49 -16.52 -12.76
CA PHE A 51 3.90 -16.93 -14.04
C PHE A 51 4.92 -17.07 -15.18
N GLY A 52 6.18 -16.67 -14.96
CA GLY A 52 7.23 -16.64 -15.97
C GLY A 52 7.19 -15.40 -16.87
N PHE A 53 6.53 -14.32 -16.45
CA PHE A 53 6.42 -13.08 -17.23
C PHE A 53 7.58 -12.13 -16.89
N GLU A 54 8.80 -12.48 -17.33
CA GLU A 54 10.03 -11.76 -16.99
C GLU A 54 9.99 -10.27 -17.37
N SER A 55 9.47 -9.93 -18.55
CA SER A 55 9.34 -8.53 -18.97
C SER A 55 8.42 -7.74 -18.04
N LEU A 56 7.28 -8.32 -17.64
CA LEU A 56 6.33 -7.69 -16.72
C LEU A 56 6.92 -7.52 -15.32
N PHE A 57 7.68 -8.50 -14.85
CA PHE A 57 8.47 -8.40 -13.62
C PHE A 57 9.46 -7.23 -13.68
N MET A 58 10.23 -7.10 -14.77
CA MET A 58 11.19 -5.98 -14.91
C MET A 58 10.50 -4.62 -14.96
N HIS A 59 9.36 -4.51 -15.65
CA HIS A 59 8.59 -3.27 -15.72
C HIS A 59 8.00 -2.87 -14.36
N THR A 60 7.42 -3.82 -13.61
CA THR A 60 6.91 -3.56 -12.25
C THR A 60 8.03 -3.15 -11.30
N TRP A 61 9.20 -3.80 -11.36
CA TRP A 61 10.36 -3.40 -10.55
C TRP A 61 10.87 -2.00 -10.90
N ARG A 62 10.89 -1.63 -12.19
CA ARG A 62 11.24 -0.26 -12.61
C ARG A 62 10.32 0.79 -11.99
N LEU A 63 9.00 0.54 -11.95
CA LEU A 63 8.06 1.44 -11.27
C LEU A 63 8.31 1.49 -9.76
N ARG A 64 8.61 0.35 -9.16
CA ARG A 64 8.93 0.26 -7.73
C ARG A 64 10.15 1.10 -7.36
N GLU A 65 11.16 1.18 -8.22
CA GLU A 65 12.35 2.02 -7.97
C GLU A 65 11.99 3.51 -7.90
N LYS A 66 11.12 4.02 -8.77
CA LYS A 66 10.64 5.42 -8.70
C LYS A 66 10.00 5.74 -7.35
N VAL A 67 9.21 4.80 -6.82
CA VAL A 67 8.58 4.92 -5.51
C VAL A 67 9.64 4.89 -4.40
N LEU A 68 10.64 4.03 -4.52
CA LEU A 68 11.72 3.92 -3.54
C LEU A 68 12.61 5.16 -3.49
N ASP A 69 12.88 5.80 -4.62
CA ASP A 69 13.66 7.03 -4.66
C ASP A 69 12.98 8.16 -3.88
N ILE A 70 11.65 8.30 -4.01
CA ILE A 70 10.86 9.23 -3.18
C ILE A 70 10.96 8.86 -1.69
N MET A 71 10.76 7.58 -1.37
CA MET A 71 10.81 7.14 0.02
C MET A 71 12.19 7.38 0.64
N GLU A 72 13.27 7.19 -0.11
CA GLU A 72 14.63 7.51 0.32
C GLU A 72 14.79 9.00 0.60
N GLU A 73 14.31 9.86 -0.28
CA GLU A 73 14.43 11.31 -0.09
C GLU A 73 13.63 11.79 1.13
N MET A 74 12.40 11.29 1.30
CA MET A 74 11.56 11.61 2.45
C MET A 74 12.12 11.12 3.79
N THR A 75 12.76 9.95 3.82
CA THR A 75 13.07 9.26 5.08
C THR A 75 14.57 9.15 5.37
N GLY A 76 15.41 9.24 4.34
CA GLY A 76 16.84 9.00 4.36
C GLY A 76 17.25 7.54 4.18
N GLY A 77 16.31 6.62 3.95
CA GLY A 77 16.62 5.21 3.70
C GLY A 77 15.71 4.59 2.65
N ARG A 78 16.22 3.63 1.88
CA ARG A 78 15.44 2.96 0.82
C ARG A 78 14.47 1.90 1.32
N VAL A 79 14.81 1.17 2.40
CA VAL A 79 14.02 0.01 2.87
C VAL A 79 13.72 0.10 4.37
N ILE A 80 14.75 0.48 5.13
CA ILE A 80 14.67 0.68 6.58
C ILE A 80 14.61 2.19 6.83
N PHE A 81 13.38 2.70 6.93
CA PHE A 81 13.13 4.14 6.95
C PHE A 81 13.41 4.79 8.31
N SER A 82 13.02 4.14 9.40
CA SER A 82 13.12 4.69 10.77
C SER A 82 12.63 6.14 10.90
N ALA A 83 11.64 6.51 10.07
CA ALA A 83 11.18 7.89 9.87
C ALA A 83 10.10 8.30 10.85
N VAL A 84 9.21 7.38 11.23
CA VAL A 84 8.19 7.63 12.25
C VAL A 84 8.83 7.46 13.63
N LYS A 85 8.61 8.44 14.50
CA LYS A 85 9.08 8.47 15.89
C LYS A 85 7.90 8.77 16.81
N ILE A 86 8.01 8.36 18.07
CA ILE A 86 7.04 8.74 19.09
C ILE A 86 6.97 10.27 19.15
N GLY A 87 5.77 10.84 19.01
CA GLY A 87 5.51 12.28 18.93
C GLY A 87 5.44 12.85 17.50
N GLY A 88 5.71 12.07 16.45
CA GLY A 88 5.56 12.53 15.06
C GLY A 88 6.45 11.85 14.03
N VAL A 89 7.21 12.64 13.29
CA VAL A 89 8.14 12.20 12.23
C VAL A 89 9.51 12.82 12.44
N LYS A 90 10.57 12.09 12.03
CA LYS A 90 11.97 12.51 12.19
C LYS A 90 12.35 13.67 11.27
N ARG A 91 11.79 13.71 10.06
CA ARG A 91 12.08 14.69 9.02
C ARG A 91 10.78 15.33 8.55
N ASP A 92 10.83 16.64 8.36
CA ASP A 92 9.76 17.38 7.70
C ASP A 92 10.00 17.36 6.17
N ALA A 93 8.95 17.62 5.38
CA ALA A 93 9.01 17.75 3.93
C ALA A 93 8.77 19.20 3.51
N ASP A 94 9.74 19.82 2.86
CA ASP A 94 9.59 21.16 2.32
C ASP A 94 8.72 21.18 1.04
N ALA A 95 8.39 22.37 0.56
CA ALA A 95 7.55 22.52 -0.62
C ALA A 95 8.21 21.94 -1.89
N ALA A 96 9.55 22.00 -1.98
CA ALA A 96 10.29 21.46 -3.11
C ALA A 96 10.15 19.94 -3.18
N LEU A 97 10.30 19.25 -2.05
CA LEU A 97 10.08 17.81 -1.96
C LEU A 97 8.64 17.43 -2.30
N ILE A 98 7.65 18.17 -1.77
CA ILE A 98 6.23 17.89 -2.06
C ILE A 98 5.94 18.03 -3.57
N ASN A 99 6.45 19.08 -4.23
CA ASN A 99 6.27 19.26 -5.67
C ASN A 99 6.90 18.11 -6.46
N LYS A 100 8.12 17.70 -6.09
CA LYS A 100 8.79 16.55 -6.72
C LYS A 100 7.99 15.27 -6.56
N VAL A 101 7.41 15.03 -5.39
CA VAL A 101 6.51 13.88 -5.14
C VAL A 101 5.32 13.90 -6.09
N LEU A 102 4.69 15.05 -6.29
CA LEU A 102 3.56 15.20 -7.21
C LEU A 102 3.97 14.94 -8.67
N ASP A 103 5.14 15.43 -9.09
CA ASP A 103 5.66 15.20 -10.44
C ASP A 103 5.90 13.71 -10.70
N VAL A 104 6.52 13.00 -9.74
CA VAL A 104 6.75 11.56 -9.91
C VAL A 104 5.43 10.78 -9.92
N LEU A 105 4.44 11.16 -9.11
CA LEU A 105 3.12 10.52 -9.15
C LEU A 105 2.42 10.71 -10.50
N LYS A 106 2.55 11.90 -11.10
CA LYS A 106 1.99 12.22 -12.43
C LYS A 106 2.54 11.31 -13.52
N ASP A 107 3.81 10.93 -13.43
CA ASP A 107 4.45 10.02 -14.37
C ASP A 107 4.21 8.54 -14.02
N LEU A 108 4.15 8.22 -12.73
CA LEU A 108 3.98 6.84 -12.23
C LEU A 108 2.58 6.30 -12.52
N GLU A 109 1.54 7.10 -12.34
CA GLU A 109 0.14 6.70 -12.51
C GLU A 109 -0.16 6.11 -13.90
N PRO A 110 0.13 6.79 -15.04
CA PRO A 110 -0.16 6.25 -16.36
C PRO A 110 0.61 4.96 -16.65
N GLU A 111 1.90 4.88 -16.25
CA GLU A 111 2.68 3.65 -16.43
C GLU A 111 2.14 2.49 -15.59
N PHE A 112 1.70 2.77 -14.36
CA PHE A 112 1.08 1.76 -13.50
C PHE A 112 -0.24 1.26 -14.09
N VAL A 113 -1.08 2.17 -14.59
CA VAL A 113 -2.35 1.81 -15.24
C VAL A 113 -2.09 0.92 -16.46
N GLU A 114 -1.11 1.23 -17.30
CA GLU A 114 -0.75 0.39 -18.45
C GLU A 114 -0.34 -1.03 -18.04
N ILE A 115 0.53 -1.15 -17.02
CA ILE A 115 0.97 -2.45 -16.51
C ILE A 115 -0.19 -3.22 -15.86
N SER A 116 -1.07 -2.54 -15.13
CA SER A 116 -2.21 -3.17 -14.45
C SER A 116 -3.17 -3.85 -15.43
N LYS A 117 -3.34 -3.31 -16.64
CA LYS A 117 -4.17 -3.94 -17.69
C LYS A 117 -3.66 -5.33 -18.06
N VAL A 118 -2.34 -5.54 -18.06
CA VAL A 118 -1.78 -6.87 -18.34
C VAL A 118 -2.21 -7.87 -17.26
N PHE A 119 -2.20 -7.49 -15.99
CA PHE A 119 -2.68 -8.37 -14.91
C PHE A 119 -4.20 -8.60 -14.98
N LEU A 120 -4.97 -7.56 -15.32
CA LEU A 120 -6.43 -7.58 -15.28
C LEU A 120 -7.10 -8.14 -16.54
N GLU A 121 -6.46 -8.09 -17.71
CA GLU A 121 -7.09 -8.45 -18.99
C GLU A 121 -6.44 -9.68 -19.64
N ASN A 122 -5.23 -10.06 -19.23
CA ASN A 122 -4.52 -11.17 -19.86
C ASN A 122 -5.16 -12.52 -19.51
N ARG A 123 -5.55 -13.27 -20.54
CA ARG A 123 -6.20 -14.59 -20.40
C ARG A 123 -5.37 -15.61 -19.61
N THR A 124 -4.05 -15.58 -19.72
CA THR A 124 -3.15 -16.50 -19.01
C THR A 124 -3.10 -16.18 -17.52
N VAL A 125 -3.21 -14.90 -17.14
CA VAL A 125 -3.30 -14.51 -15.73
C VAL A 125 -4.64 -14.99 -15.15
N HIS A 126 -5.73 -14.70 -15.85
CA HIS A 126 -7.07 -15.17 -15.47
C HIS A 126 -7.15 -16.68 -15.30
N SER A 127 -6.62 -17.46 -16.23
CA SER A 127 -6.68 -18.93 -16.16
C SER A 127 -5.89 -19.52 -14.98
N ARG A 128 -4.98 -18.74 -14.36
CA ARG A 128 -4.13 -19.18 -13.24
C ARG A 128 -4.64 -18.69 -11.89
N LEU A 129 -5.45 -17.63 -11.86
CA LEU A 129 -5.91 -16.99 -10.62
C LEU A 129 -7.40 -17.16 -10.37
N ALA A 130 -8.23 -17.10 -11.41
CA ALA A 130 -9.67 -17.17 -11.29
C ALA A 130 -10.10 -18.56 -10.79
N GLY A 131 -10.94 -18.57 -9.75
CA GLY A 131 -11.39 -19.79 -9.07
C GLY A 131 -10.32 -20.52 -8.25
N VAL A 132 -9.10 -19.96 -8.11
CA VAL A 132 -8.00 -20.58 -7.37
C VAL A 132 -7.89 -20.02 -5.96
N GLY A 133 -7.80 -20.92 -4.98
CA GLY A 133 -7.58 -20.54 -3.57
C GLY A 133 -8.77 -19.80 -2.97
N VAL A 134 -10.00 -20.13 -3.40
CA VAL A 134 -11.25 -19.52 -2.93
C VAL A 134 -11.35 -19.58 -1.41
N LEU A 135 -11.61 -18.43 -0.80
CA LEU A 135 -11.89 -18.28 0.62
C LEU A 135 -13.30 -17.72 0.78
N SER A 136 -14.18 -18.45 1.45
CA SER A 136 -15.53 -17.98 1.73
C SER A 136 -15.51 -16.84 2.76
N SER A 137 -16.50 -15.95 2.75
CA SER A 137 -16.61 -14.88 3.76
C SER A 137 -16.63 -15.42 5.19
N ASP A 138 -17.37 -16.50 5.43
CA ASP A 138 -17.49 -17.11 6.75
C ASP A 138 -16.15 -17.71 7.21
N ASP A 139 -15.41 -18.36 6.31
CA ASP A 139 -14.10 -18.92 6.64
C ASP A 139 -13.04 -17.83 6.81
N ALA A 140 -13.10 -16.76 6.00
CA ALA A 140 -12.24 -15.60 6.16
C ALA A 140 -12.37 -14.99 7.56
N LEU A 141 -13.60 -14.86 8.05
CA LEU A 141 -13.88 -14.36 9.40
C LEU A 141 -13.40 -15.34 10.49
N LYS A 142 -13.71 -16.64 10.34
CA LYS A 142 -13.28 -17.67 11.31
C LYS A 142 -11.77 -17.80 11.42
N LEU A 143 -11.05 -17.66 10.31
CA LEU A 143 -9.59 -17.74 10.25
C LEU A 143 -8.90 -16.41 10.65
N GLY A 144 -9.67 -15.35 10.91
CA GLY A 144 -9.13 -14.04 11.25
C GLY A 144 -8.37 -13.39 10.09
N ALA A 145 -8.78 -13.64 8.85
CA ALA A 145 -8.21 -13.00 7.67
C ALA A 145 -8.44 -11.48 7.72
N VAL A 146 -7.46 -10.72 7.23
CA VAL A 146 -7.51 -9.25 7.20
C VAL A 146 -7.00 -8.70 5.87
N GLY A 147 -7.27 -7.43 5.60
CA GLY A 147 -6.75 -6.74 4.41
C GLY A 147 -7.35 -7.29 3.11
N PRO A 148 -6.54 -7.45 2.04
CA PRO A 148 -7.03 -7.91 0.74
C PRO A 148 -7.75 -9.26 0.80
N MET A 149 -7.29 -10.20 1.64
CA MET A 149 -7.91 -11.53 1.78
C MET A 149 -9.37 -11.45 2.23
N LEU A 150 -9.65 -10.62 3.24
CA LEU A 150 -10.98 -10.44 3.78
C LEU A 150 -11.87 -9.64 2.81
N ARG A 151 -11.31 -8.61 2.17
CA ARG A 151 -12.05 -7.77 1.21
C ARG A 151 -12.38 -8.49 -0.09
N ALA A 152 -11.52 -9.40 -0.55
CA ALA A 152 -11.81 -10.25 -1.70
C ALA A 152 -12.98 -11.23 -1.46
N SER A 153 -13.31 -11.48 -0.19
CA SER A 153 -14.35 -12.41 0.24
C SER A 153 -15.69 -11.72 0.55
N GLY A 154 -15.87 -10.46 0.14
CA GLY A 154 -17.13 -9.72 0.25
C GLY A 154 -17.30 -8.86 1.50
N THR A 155 -16.31 -8.84 2.41
CA THR A 155 -16.42 -8.09 3.66
C THR A 155 -15.83 -6.68 3.52
N GLN A 156 -16.66 -5.65 3.67
CA GLN A 156 -16.23 -4.25 3.61
C GLN A 156 -15.57 -3.80 4.92
N TYR A 157 -14.32 -4.23 5.11
CA TYR A 157 -13.52 -3.90 6.30
C TYR A 157 -12.15 -3.34 5.91
N ASP A 158 -11.85 -2.13 6.38
CA ASP A 158 -10.54 -1.50 6.26
C ASP A 158 -10.29 -0.60 7.47
N LEU A 159 -9.20 -0.85 8.20
CA LEU A 159 -8.84 -0.11 9.41
C LEU A 159 -8.63 1.38 9.17
N ARG A 160 -8.27 1.80 7.94
CA ARG A 160 -8.11 3.23 7.64
C ARG A 160 -9.41 4.02 7.74
N MET A 161 -10.55 3.35 7.57
CA MET A 161 -11.87 3.97 7.69
C MET A 161 -12.20 4.40 9.12
N THR A 162 -11.45 3.94 10.13
CA THR A 162 -11.57 4.46 11.50
C THR A 162 -11.03 5.89 11.63
N GLY A 163 -10.29 6.38 10.63
CA GLY A 163 -9.83 7.75 10.56
C GLY A 163 -8.57 8.04 11.39
N TYR A 164 -7.79 7.02 11.75
CA TYR A 164 -6.55 7.22 12.51
C TYR A 164 -5.54 8.12 11.79
N ALA A 165 -4.68 8.79 12.55
CA ALA A 165 -3.76 9.81 12.02
C ALA A 165 -4.51 10.87 11.19
N ALA A 166 -4.19 11.01 9.90
CA ALA A 166 -4.87 11.95 9.00
C ALA A 166 -5.87 11.27 8.04
N TYR A 167 -6.15 9.96 8.17
CA TYR A 167 -7.06 9.26 7.26
C TYR A 167 -8.50 9.78 7.34
N SER A 168 -8.94 10.33 8.48
CA SER A 168 -10.26 10.96 8.65
C SER A 168 -10.48 12.20 7.76
N LYS A 169 -9.40 12.77 7.21
CA LYS A 169 -9.43 13.96 6.34
C LYS A 169 -9.34 13.61 4.85
N LEU A 170 -9.31 12.33 4.52
CA LEU A 170 -9.18 11.83 3.14
C LEU A 170 -10.48 11.16 2.70
N ASP A 171 -10.86 11.37 1.45
CA ASP A 171 -11.99 10.68 0.84
C ASP A 171 -11.47 9.50 0.00
N PHE A 172 -11.71 8.29 0.49
CA PHE A 172 -11.41 7.06 -0.24
C PHE A 172 -12.37 5.94 0.18
N LYS A 173 -12.51 4.93 -0.67
CA LYS A 173 -13.36 3.77 -0.41
C LYS A 173 -12.55 2.47 -0.51
N PRO A 174 -12.76 1.51 0.40
CA PRO A 174 -12.17 0.18 0.26
C PRO A 174 -12.70 -0.52 -0.99
N ILE A 175 -11.81 -1.17 -1.74
CA ILE A 175 -12.17 -2.06 -2.86
C ILE A 175 -12.49 -3.44 -2.27
N VAL A 176 -13.64 -3.99 -2.65
CA VAL A 176 -14.21 -5.24 -2.14
C VAL A 176 -14.73 -6.03 -3.33
N GLU A 177 -14.42 -7.31 -3.35
CA GLU A 177 -14.89 -8.29 -4.35
C GLU A 177 -15.59 -9.45 -3.63
N LYS A 178 -16.27 -10.35 -4.33
CA LYS A 178 -17.11 -11.40 -3.71
C LYS A 178 -16.64 -12.82 -3.98
N GLU A 179 -15.77 -12.99 -4.96
CA GLU A 179 -15.35 -14.26 -5.52
C GLU A 179 -14.42 -15.01 -4.57
N GLY A 180 -13.71 -14.31 -3.68
CA GLY A 180 -12.84 -14.88 -2.65
C GLY A 180 -11.59 -15.59 -3.19
N ASP A 181 -11.42 -15.62 -4.51
CA ASP A 181 -10.33 -16.27 -5.21
C ASP A 181 -9.07 -15.40 -5.28
N SER A 182 -8.04 -15.89 -5.96
CA SER A 182 -6.76 -15.18 -6.08
C SER A 182 -6.79 -14.03 -7.10
N MET A 183 -7.82 -13.95 -7.95
CA MET A 183 -8.01 -12.85 -8.90
C MET A 183 -8.70 -11.65 -8.21
N ALA A 184 -9.61 -11.93 -7.28
CA ALA A 184 -10.32 -10.94 -6.47
C ALA A 184 -9.44 -10.28 -5.39
N ARG A 185 -8.26 -10.84 -5.09
CA ARG A 185 -7.31 -10.36 -4.07
C ARG A 185 -6.29 -9.37 -4.62
#